data_AF-A0A497PUM9-F1
#
_entry.id   AF-A0A497PUM9-F1
#
_cell.length_a   1.000
_cell.length_b   1.000
_cell.length_c   1.000
_cell.angle_alpha   90.00
_cell.angle_beta   90.00
_cell.angle_gamma   90.00
#
_symmetry.space_group_name_H-M   'P 1'
#
loop_
_entity.id
_entity.type
_entity.pdbx_description
1 polymer ?
#
loop_
_entity_poly.entity_id
_entity_poly.type
_entity_poly.pdbx_seq_one_letter_code
_entity_poly.pdbx_strand_id
1 'polypeptide(L)'
;MTDPDDMYPVNTLPAIAWALDVYFKAGGKYKEGGVVELIFPAGHHKELRRKKGVHEIIMWMSKKKLYVRSRCSYDKKCSANSERVDASDREAVKRLPWEGTEDRAFFKAVRKWIMRLNLDFVTLIRAFNTVCDRRVEIPLTTKWGRTFKKFDEYRRNRWPEDATPENREKFIEEVLVRVSFWIQSAAQVGALK
;
A
#
# COMPACT_ATOMS: atom_id res chain seq x y z
N MET A 1 10.45 -0.10 18.99
CA MET A 1 9.35 -0.65 18.16
C MET A 1 9.00 0.46 17.19
N THR A 2 9.08 0.22 15.88
CA THR A 2 8.69 1.23 14.88
C THR A 2 7.21 1.53 15.07
N ASP A 3 6.82 2.80 15.09
CA ASP A 3 5.42 3.19 15.12
C ASP A 3 4.70 2.53 13.92
N PRO A 4 3.63 1.74 14.12
CA PRO A 4 2.86 1.16 13.03
C PRO A 4 2.37 2.21 12.02
N ASP A 5 2.15 3.45 12.45
CA ASP A 5 1.77 4.56 11.59
C ASP A 5 2.87 4.96 10.59
N ASP A 6 4.13 4.64 10.87
CA ASP A 6 5.27 4.94 10.00
C ASP A 6 5.59 3.82 9.00
N MET A 7 4.91 2.68 9.08
CA MET A 7 5.16 1.54 8.18
C MET A 7 4.62 1.81 6.77
N TYR A 8 5.43 1.59 5.73
CA TYR A 8 5.01 1.81 4.35
C TYR A 8 3.76 1.02 3.94
N PRO A 9 3.57 -0.26 4.30
CA PRO A 9 2.36 -1.01 3.97
C PRO A 9 1.09 -0.39 4.55
N VAL A 10 1.15 0.13 5.78
CA VAL A 10 0.01 0.77 6.47
C VAL A 10 -0.46 2.03 5.75
N ASN A 11 0.44 2.73 5.07
CA ASN A 11 0.09 3.95 4.35
C ASN A 11 -0.15 3.73 2.84
N THR A 12 0.42 2.66 2.28
CA THR A 12 0.33 2.37 0.85
C THR A 12 -0.85 1.48 0.50
N LEU A 13 -1.09 0.39 1.24
CA LEU A 13 -2.12 -0.59 0.89
C LEU A 13 -3.55 -0.03 0.98
N PRO A 14 -3.92 0.75 2.02
CA PRO A 14 -5.22 1.41 2.05
C PRO A 14 -5.42 2.38 0.88
N ALA A 15 -4.39 3.16 0.53
CA ALA A 15 -4.46 4.07 -0.59
C ALA A 15 -4.64 3.35 -1.93
N ILE A 16 -3.97 2.21 -2.14
CA ILE A 16 -4.21 1.35 -3.31
C ILE A 16 -5.63 0.83 -3.31
N ALA A 17 -6.13 0.32 -2.18
CA ALA A 17 -7.49 -0.21 -2.10
C ALA A 17 -8.54 0.86 -2.42
N TRP A 18 -8.39 2.08 -1.89
CA TRP A 18 -9.26 3.21 -2.21
C TRP A 18 -9.15 3.62 -3.68
N ALA A 19 -7.93 3.67 -4.23
CA ALA A 19 -7.73 4.03 -5.64
C ALA A 19 -8.36 2.99 -6.58
N LEU A 20 -8.25 1.70 -6.26
CA LEU A 20 -8.90 0.63 -7.01
C LEU A 20 -10.43 0.75 -6.95
N ASP A 21 -11.01 1.07 -5.80
CA ASP A 21 -12.46 1.32 -5.68
C ASP A 21 -12.92 2.47 -6.60
N VAL A 22 -12.19 3.60 -6.59
CA VAL A 22 -12.47 4.73 -7.50
C VAL A 22 -12.28 4.33 -8.97
N TYR A 23 -11.21 3.60 -9.29
CA TYR A 23 -10.90 3.11 -10.63
C TYR A 23 -12.06 2.25 -11.19
N PHE A 24 -12.56 1.31 -10.39
CA PHE A 24 -13.64 0.42 -10.82
C PHE A 24 -14.99 1.13 -10.88
N LYS A 25 -15.27 2.06 -9.98
CA LYS A 25 -16.48 2.91 -10.04
C LYS A 25 -16.51 3.80 -11.28
N ALA A 26 -15.35 4.21 -11.79
CA ALA A 26 -15.22 4.97 -13.03
C ALA A 26 -15.31 4.11 -14.30
N GLY A 27 -15.66 2.82 -14.19
CA GLY A 27 -15.75 1.91 -15.34
C GLY A 27 -14.39 1.41 -15.85
N GLY A 28 -13.35 1.48 -15.02
CA GLY A 28 -12.02 1.00 -15.35
C GLY A 28 -12.02 -0.46 -15.82
N LYS A 29 -11.38 -0.71 -16.96
CA LYS A 29 -11.30 -2.05 -17.56
C LYS A 29 -10.35 -2.91 -16.75
N TYR A 30 -10.84 -4.04 -16.26
CA TYR A 30 -10.02 -5.07 -15.66
C TYR A 30 -10.48 -6.41 -16.20
N LYS A 31 -9.56 -7.09 -16.89
CA LYS A 31 -9.74 -8.49 -17.22
C LYS A 31 -9.34 -9.25 -15.97
N GLU A 32 -10.31 -9.86 -15.30
CA GLU A 32 -10.05 -10.75 -14.18
C GLU A 32 -9.29 -11.96 -14.72
N GLY A 33 -7.96 -11.86 -14.70
CA GLY A 33 -7.08 -13.00 -14.87
C GLY A 33 -7.10 -13.87 -13.62
N GLY A 34 -6.31 -14.95 -13.61
CA GLY A 34 -6.10 -15.75 -12.41
C GLY A 34 -5.68 -14.90 -11.20
N VAL A 35 -5.81 -15.46 -10.00
CA VAL A 35 -5.49 -14.76 -8.76
C VAL A 35 -4.02 -14.34 -8.77
N VAL A 36 -3.76 -13.02 -8.81
CA VAL A 36 -2.41 -12.47 -8.67
C VAL A 36 -2.17 -12.23 -7.18
N GLU A 37 -1.54 -13.21 -6.51
CA GLU A 37 -1.08 -13.08 -5.13
C GLU A 37 0.29 -12.39 -5.06
N LEU A 38 0.48 -11.58 -4.03
CA LEU A 38 1.77 -11.05 -3.62
C LEU A 38 2.03 -11.46 -2.18
N ILE A 39 3.17 -12.09 -1.93
CA ILE A 39 3.55 -12.63 -0.62
C ILE A 39 4.76 -11.87 -0.11
N PHE A 40 4.67 -11.35 1.11
CA PHE A 40 5.75 -10.69 1.81
C PHE A 40 6.22 -11.55 3.00
N PRO A 41 7.52 -11.81 3.16
CA PRO A 41 8.03 -12.44 4.37
C PRO A 41 7.88 -11.48 5.56
N ALA A 42 7.36 -11.98 6.67
CA ALA A 42 6.91 -11.23 7.84
C ALA A 42 7.46 -11.84 9.15
N GLY A 43 8.71 -12.30 9.09
CA GLY A 43 9.41 -12.95 10.21
C GLY A 43 9.31 -14.47 10.20
N HIS A 44 9.53 -15.08 11.37
CA HIS A 44 9.66 -16.54 11.51
C HIS A 44 8.93 -17.07 12.72
N HIS A 45 8.30 -18.23 12.56
CA HIS A 45 7.84 -19.05 13.69
C HIS A 45 9.05 -19.66 14.38
N LYS A 46 9.19 -19.43 15.68
CA LYS A 46 10.28 -19.95 16.49
C LYS A 46 9.76 -20.79 17.64
N GLU A 47 10.27 -22.01 17.77
CA GLU A 47 10.06 -22.89 18.91
C GLU A 47 11.40 -23.29 19.49
N LEU A 48 11.56 -23.21 20.82
CA LEU A 48 12.83 -23.49 21.49
C LEU A 48 14.01 -22.74 20.84
N ARG A 49 13.78 -21.48 20.45
CA ARG A 49 14.71 -20.58 19.73
C ARG A 49 15.15 -21.03 18.34
N ARG A 50 14.57 -22.11 17.78
CA ARG A 50 14.85 -22.59 16.41
C ARG A 50 13.79 -22.11 15.44
N LYS A 51 14.20 -21.66 14.25
CA LYS A 51 13.26 -21.33 13.16
C LYS A 51 12.58 -22.61 12.67
N LYS A 52 11.25 -22.62 12.64
CA LYS A 52 10.43 -23.77 12.22
C LYS A 52 9.56 -23.46 11.00
N GLY A 53 9.21 -22.20 10.81
CA GLY A 53 8.42 -21.73 9.68
C GLY A 53 8.62 -20.26 9.39
N VAL A 54 7.96 -19.79 8.34
CA VAL A 54 7.94 -18.39 7.92
C VAL A 54 6.56 -17.83 8.20
N HIS A 55 6.52 -16.61 8.70
CA HIS A 55 5.29 -15.82 8.70
C HIS A 55 5.24 -15.04 7.40
N GLU A 56 4.08 -15.00 6.77
CA GLU A 56 3.88 -14.42 5.46
C GLU A 56 2.67 -13.49 5.50
N ILE A 57 2.81 -12.32 4.90
CA ILE A 57 1.67 -11.46 4.60
C ILE A 57 1.30 -11.65 3.13
N ILE A 58 0.10 -12.14 2.89
CA ILE A 58 -0.42 -12.44 1.55
C ILE A 58 -1.41 -11.34 1.19
N MET A 59 -1.18 -10.71 0.05
CA MET A 59 -2.03 -9.68 -0.55
C MET A 59 -2.59 -10.20 -1.87
N TRP A 60 -3.89 -10.03 -2.09
CA TRP A 60 -4.54 -10.44 -3.34
C TRP A 60 -5.78 -9.59 -3.62
N MET A 61 -6.21 -9.58 -4.87
CA MET A 61 -7.47 -8.98 -5.26
C MET A 61 -8.53 -10.07 -5.47
N SER A 62 -9.75 -9.83 -5.01
CA SER A 62 -10.90 -10.69 -5.27
C SER A 62 -12.16 -9.84 -5.38
N LYS A 63 -12.99 -10.07 -6.41
CA LYS A 63 -14.23 -9.30 -6.64
C LYS A 63 -13.97 -7.78 -6.61
N LYS A 64 -12.89 -7.35 -7.27
CA LYS A 64 -12.44 -5.94 -7.35
C LYS A 64 -12.11 -5.28 -6.01
N LYS A 65 -11.89 -6.07 -4.95
CA LYS A 65 -11.44 -5.59 -3.63
C LYS A 65 -10.06 -6.14 -3.29
N LEU A 66 -9.24 -5.32 -2.66
CA LEU A 66 -7.91 -5.70 -2.19
C LEU A 66 -8.01 -6.27 -0.78
N TYR A 67 -7.45 -7.44 -0.59
CA TYR A 67 -7.41 -8.14 0.68
C TYR A 67 -5.97 -8.43 1.09
N VAL A 68 -5.77 -8.50 2.39
CA VAL A 68 -4.51 -8.89 3.00
C VAL A 68 -4.76 -9.83 4.17
N ARG A 69 -3.87 -10.77 4.42
CA ARG A 69 -3.87 -11.62 5.63
C ARG A 69 -2.45 -12.02 6.00
N SER A 70 -2.24 -12.30 7.27
CA SER A 70 -1.03 -12.94 7.75
C SER A 70 -1.23 -14.44 7.93
N ARG A 71 -0.22 -15.23 7.58
CA ARG A 71 -0.23 -16.70 7.68
C ARG A 71 1.12 -17.21 8.19
N CYS A 72 1.08 -18.18 9.09
CA CYS A 72 2.23 -18.99 9.45
C CYS A 72 2.26 -20.26 8.60
N SER A 73 3.43 -20.56 8.01
CA SER A 73 3.63 -21.76 7.19
C SER A 73 3.71 -23.06 7.99
N TYR A 74 3.94 -22.96 9.32
CA TYR A 74 4.21 -24.10 10.20
C TYR A 74 3.02 -24.46 11.10
N ASP A 75 2.40 -23.47 11.76
CA ASP A 75 1.31 -23.70 12.72
C ASP A 75 0.06 -22.88 12.38
N LYS A 76 -1.06 -23.57 12.19
CA LYS A 76 -2.38 -22.98 11.92
C LYS A 76 -2.97 -22.22 13.12
N LYS A 77 -2.50 -22.49 14.34
CA LYS A 77 -2.93 -21.82 15.57
C LYS A 77 -1.96 -20.71 16.01
N CYS A 78 -0.92 -20.44 15.23
CA CYS A 78 0.03 -19.37 15.51
C CYS A 78 -0.70 -18.03 15.62
N SER A 79 -0.34 -17.22 16.63
CA SER A 79 -0.92 -15.88 16.87
C SER A 79 -0.62 -14.88 15.76
N ALA A 80 0.38 -15.16 14.91
CA ALA A 80 0.66 -14.37 13.72
C ALA A 80 -0.39 -14.56 12.63
N ASN A 81 -1.20 -15.62 12.66
CA ASN A 81 -2.27 -15.81 11.67
C ASN A 81 -3.36 -14.76 11.85
N SER A 82 -3.88 -14.23 10.75
CA SER A 82 -5.03 -13.34 10.76
C SER A 82 -6.14 -13.87 9.87
N GLU A 83 -7.37 -13.44 10.14
CA GLU A 83 -8.43 -13.51 9.15
C GLU A 83 -8.14 -12.59 7.95
N ARG A 84 -9.02 -12.66 6.95
CA ARG A 84 -8.97 -11.77 5.79
C ARG A 84 -9.29 -10.34 6.23
N VAL A 85 -8.34 -9.44 6.04
CA VAL A 85 -8.49 -8.00 6.28
C VAL A 85 -8.76 -7.30 4.95
N ASP A 86 -9.74 -6.39 4.93
CA ASP A 86 -9.94 -5.45 3.83
C ASP A 86 -8.79 -4.44 3.85
N ALA A 87 -8.01 -4.37 2.77
CA ALA A 87 -6.82 -3.52 2.75
C ALA A 87 -7.17 -2.02 2.86
N SER A 88 -8.43 -1.62 2.62
CA SER A 88 -8.90 -0.24 2.79
C SER A 88 -9.05 0.20 4.25
N ASP A 89 -9.08 -0.74 5.20
CA ASP A 89 -9.12 -0.48 6.64
C ASP A 89 -7.69 -0.36 7.18
N ARG A 90 -7.22 0.88 7.28
CA ARG A 90 -5.88 1.21 7.76
C ARG A 90 -5.60 0.68 9.18
N GLU A 91 -6.59 0.75 10.07
CA GLU A 91 -6.41 0.31 11.46
C GLU A 91 -6.33 -1.21 11.58
N ALA A 92 -7.06 -1.95 10.74
CA ALA A 92 -6.90 -3.40 10.64
C ALA A 92 -5.55 -3.78 10.02
N VAL A 93 -5.09 -3.04 8.99
CA VAL A 93 -3.78 -3.28 8.35
C VAL A 93 -2.62 -3.07 9.33
N LYS A 94 -2.69 -2.09 10.24
CA LYS A 94 -1.67 -1.86 11.29
C LYS A 94 -1.45 -3.07 12.20
N ARG A 95 -2.49 -3.87 12.44
CA ARG A 95 -2.45 -5.01 13.38
C ARG A 95 -1.74 -6.23 12.80
N LEU A 96 -1.41 -6.22 11.51
CA LEU A 96 -0.68 -7.32 10.89
C LEU A 96 0.80 -7.29 11.32
N PRO A 97 1.45 -8.46 11.45
CA PRO A 97 2.82 -8.56 11.92
C PRO A 97 3.82 -8.20 10.79
N TRP A 98 3.90 -6.92 10.42
CA TRP A 98 4.83 -6.42 9.39
C TRP A 98 6.31 -6.54 9.76
N GLU A 99 6.63 -6.96 10.99
CA GLU A 99 8.01 -7.14 11.43
C GLU A 99 8.78 -8.13 10.53
N GLY A 100 9.81 -7.63 9.85
CA GLY A 100 10.64 -8.42 8.94
C GLY A 100 10.30 -8.28 7.46
N THR A 101 9.26 -7.52 7.10
CA THR A 101 9.11 -7.09 5.70
C THR A 101 10.21 -6.10 5.33
N GLU A 102 10.89 -6.35 4.22
CA GLU A 102 11.96 -5.46 3.75
C GLU A 102 11.39 -4.22 3.04
N ASP A 103 11.50 -3.06 3.69
CA ASP A 103 11.00 -1.77 3.19
C ASP A 103 11.48 -1.43 1.76
N ARG A 104 12.75 -1.74 1.45
CA ARG A 104 13.34 -1.48 0.12
C ARG A 104 12.75 -2.34 -0.99
N ALA A 105 12.28 -3.54 -0.66
CA ALA A 105 11.68 -4.46 -1.61
C ALA A 105 10.17 -4.21 -1.78
N PHE A 106 9.52 -3.61 -0.78
CA PHE A 106 8.07 -3.40 -0.74
C PHE A 106 7.53 -2.67 -1.98
N PHE A 107 8.00 -1.45 -2.26
CA PHE A 107 7.48 -0.66 -3.40
C PHE A 107 7.73 -1.34 -4.76
N LYS A 108 8.89 -1.98 -4.93
CA LYS A 108 9.21 -2.74 -6.15
C LYS A 108 8.27 -3.93 -6.35
N ALA A 109 7.95 -4.64 -5.27
CA ALA A 109 7.05 -5.78 -5.27
C ALA A 109 5.61 -5.35 -5.59
N VAL A 110 5.11 -4.29 -4.94
CA VAL A 110 3.79 -3.72 -5.18
C VAL A 110 3.68 -3.16 -6.60
N ARG A 111 4.69 -2.44 -7.09
CA ARG A 111 4.77 -1.95 -8.48
C ARG A 111 4.60 -3.10 -9.48
N LYS A 112 5.39 -4.17 -9.34
CA LYS A 112 5.30 -5.35 -10.21
C LYS A 112 3.90 -5.97 -10.16
N TRP A 113 3.29 -6.03 -8.98
CA TRP A 113 1.93 -6.53 -8.83
C TRP A 113 0.89 -5.65 -9.54
N ILE A 114 0.94 -4.32 -9.37
CA ILE A 114 0.06 -3.37 -10.07
C ILE A 114 0.20 -3.50 -11.59
N MET A 115 1.44 -3.60 -12.10
CA MET A 115 1.68 -3.77 -13.53
C MET A 115 1.07 -5.07 -14.08
N ARG A 116 1.11 -6.16 -13.30
CA ARG A 116 0.47 -7.44 -13.66
C ARG A 116 -1.05 -7.38 -13.69
N LEU A 117 -1.69 -6.46 -12.97
CA LEU A 117 -3.13 -6.26 -13.07
C LEU A 117 -3.56 -5.67 -14.43
N ASN A 118 -2.62 -5.13 -15.20
CA ASN A 118 -2.85 -4.56 -16.52
C ASN A 118 -3.99 -3.53 -16.54
N LEU A 119 -4.01 -2.65 -15.54
CA LEU A 119 -4.98 -1.57 -15.42
C LEU A 119 -4.64 -0.44 -16.42
N ASP A 120 -5.67 0.29 -16.85
CA ASP A 120 -5.48 1.54 -17.59
C ASP A 120 -4.67 2.54 -16.75
N PHE A 121 -3.47 2.88 -17.24
CA PHE A 121 -2.48 3.66 -16.51
C PHE A 121 -2.99 5.05 -16.12
N VAL A 122 -3.59 5.78 -17.07
CA VAL A 122 -4.04 7.17 -16.83
C VAL A 122 -5.17 7.19 -15.80
N THR A 123 -6.14 6.30 -15.95
CA THR A 123 -7.26 6.19 -15.01
C THR A 123 -6.77 5.80 -13.61
N LEU A 124 -5.79 4.90 -13.50
CA LEU A 124 -5.19 4.52 -12.22
C LEU A 124 -4.50 5.70 -11.53
N ILE A 125 -3.67 6.46 -12.25
CA ILE A 125 -2.99 7.65 -11.68
C ILE A 125 -4.00 8.72 -11.25
N ARG A 126 -5.06 8.94 -12.03
CA ARG A 126 -6.16 9.85 -11.65
C ARG A 126 -6.88 9.36 -10.39
N ALA A 127 -7.10 8.06 -10.25
CA ALA A 127 -7.71 7.48 -9.06
C ALA A 127 -6.84 7.72 -7.82
N PHE A 128 -5.51 7.53 -7.91
CA PHE A 128 -4.58 7.86 -6.81
C PHE A 128 -4.67 9.33 -6.40
N ASN A 129 -4.59 10.27 -7.35
CA ASN A 129 -4.73 11.69 -7.04
C ASN A 129 -6.07 12.00 -6.34
N THR A 130 -7.15 11.42 -6.85
CA THR A 130 -8.50 11.63 -6.31
C THR A 130 -8.61 11.16 -4.87
N VAL A 131 -8.09 9.96 -4.54
CA VAL A 131 -8.20 9.43 -3.18
C VAL A 131 -7.28 10.15 -2.20
N CYS A 132 -6.08 10.52 -2.62
CA CYS A 132 -5.16 11.28 -1.77
C CYS A 132 -5.73 12.66 -1.40
N ASP A 133 -6.44 13.32 -2.30
CA ASP A 133 -7.12 14.59 -2.00
C ASP A 133 -8.40 14.40 -1.18
N ARG A 134 -9.16 13.32 -1.40
CA ARG A 134 -10.41 13.06 -0.67
C ARG A 134 -10.19 12.59 0.76
N ARG A 135 -9.14 11.82 1.00
CA ARG A 135 -8.83 11.18 2.30
C ARG A 135 -8.01 12.06 3.22
N VAL A 136 -7.60 13.24 2.76
CA VAL A 136 -6.80 14.18 3.54
C VAL A 136 -7.55 15.50 3.65
N GLU A 137 -7.52 16.10 4.83
CA GLU A 137 -7.93 17.48 5.01
C GLU A 137 -6.91 18.40 4.36
N ILE A 138 -7.35 19.14 3.34
CA ILE A 138 -6.52 20.03 2.54
C ILE A 138 -6.92 21.49 2.78
N PRO A 139 -5.96 22.44 2.78
CA PRO A 139 -4.52 22.24 2.54
C PRO A 139 -3.83 21.47 3.69
N LEU A 140 -2.90 20.58 3.34
CA LEU A 140 -2.16 19.78 4.32
C LEU A 140 -0.92 20.55 4.76
N THR A 141 -0.83 20.86 6.05
CA THR A 141 0.41 21.33 6.68
C THR A 141 1.11 20.15 7.36
N THR A 142 2.29 19.79 6.87
CA THR A 142 3.10 18.70 7.42
C THR A 142 3.62 19.04 8.83
N LYS A 143 4.04 18.03 9.61
CA LYS A 143 4.66 18.21 10.93
C LYS A 143 5.91 19.11 10.91
N TRP A 144 6.50 19.35 9.74
CA TRP A 144 7.66 20.20 9.53
C TRP A 144 7.31 21.62 9.06
N GLY A 145 6.03 22.02 9.10
CA GLY A 145 5.56 23.37 8.80
C GLY A 145 5.38 23.70 7.32
N ARG A 146 5.63 22.76 6.41
CA ARG A 146 5.38 22.96 4.97
C ARG A 146 3.93 22.64 4.61
N THR A 147 3.28 23.54 3.88
CA THR A 147 1.89 23.42 3.43
C THR A 147 1.77 23.08 1.95
N PHE A 148 0.83 22.20 1.60
CA PHE A 148 0.52 21.80 0.23
C PHE A 148 -0.98 21.89 0.00
N LYS A 149 -1.42 22.46 -1.14
CA LYS A 149 -2.85 22.65 -1.42
C LYS A 149 -3.56 21.35 -1.80
N LYS A 150 -2.83 20.41 -2.41
CA LYS A 150 -3.33 19.12 -2.88
C LYS A 150 -2.18 18.13 -3.08
N PHE A 151 -2.49 16.85 -3.20
CA PHE A 151 -1.52 15.79 -3.43
C PHE A 151 -0.70 15.99 -4.70
N ASP A 152 -1.31 16.50 -5.79
CA ASP A 152 -0.59 16.74 -7.04
C ASP A 152 0.53 17.79 -6.91
N GLU A 153 0.37 18.76 -6.00
CA GLU A 153 1.43 19.72 -5.67
C GLU A 153 2.55 19.04 -4.86
N TYR A 154 2.16 18.26 -3.86
CA TYR A 154 3.08 17.50 -3.03
C TYR A 154 3.93 16.51 -3.84
N ARG A 155 3.29 15.71 -4.70
CA ARG A 155 3.98 14.65 -5.44
C ARG A 155 5.02 15.21 -6.39
N ARG A 156 4.78 16.35 -7.03
CA ARG A 156 5.70 16.96 -8.02
C ARG A 156 6.96 17.57 -7.37
N ASN A 157 6.96 17.77 -6.05
CA ASN A 157 8.11 18.33 -5.37
C ASN A 157 9.31 17.38 -5.42
N ARG A 158 10.39 17.81 -6.10
CA ARG A 158 11.62 17.02 -6.33
C ARG A 158 11.34 15.69 -7.04
N TRP A 159 10.48 15.72 -8.06
CA TRP A 159 10.19 14.56 -8.89
C TRP A 159 11.43 14.13 -9.69
N PRO A 160 11.80 12.83 -9.73
CA PRO A 160 12.93 12.35 -10.52
C PRO A 160 12.72 12.53 -12.03
N GLU A 161 13.78 12.90 -12.75
CA GLU A 161 13.72 13.12 -14.22
C GLU A 161 13.43 11.83 -15.00
N ASP A 162 13.84 10.67 -14.48
CA ASP A 162 13.67 9.35 -15.09
C ASP A 162 12.28 8.71 -14.83
N ALA A 163 11.49 9.31 -13.94
CA ALA A 163 10.15 8.87 -13.59
C ALA A 163 9.10 9.50 -14.53
N THR A 164 9.11 9.16 -15.81
CA THR A 164 8.20 9.72 -16.82
C THR A 164 7.05 8.78 -17.18
N PRO A 165 5.94 9.25 -17.79
CA PRO A 165 4.84 8.39 -18.25
C PRO A 165 5.26 7.29 -19.24
N GLU A 166 6.35 7.49 -19.97
CA GLU A 166 6.97 6.51 -20.87
C GLU A 166 7.67 5.40 -20.08
N ASN A 167 8.25 5.73 -18.91
CA ASN A 167 8.80 4.79 -17.95
C ASN A 167 7.78 4.44 -16.86
N ARG A 168 6.68 3.77 -17.26
CA ARG A 168 5.53 3.47 -16.39
C ARG A 168 5.89 2.78 -15.08
N GLU A 169 6.85 1.86 -15.09
CA GLU A 169 7.29 1.17 -13.88
C GLU A 169 7.87 2.16 -12.86
N LYS A 170 8.87 2.95 -13.27
CA LYS A 170 9.50 3.94 -12.41
C LYS A 170 8.49 4.99 -11.95
N PHE A 171 7.60 5.42 -12.85
CA PHE A 171 6.54 6.37 -12.53
C PHE A 171 5.60 5.85 -11.44
N ILE A 172 5.10 4.60 -11.57
CA ILE A 172 4.21 4.01 -10.56
C ILE A 172 4.92 3.86 -9.23
N GLU A 173 6.17 3.38 -9.23
CA GLU A 173 6.95 3.26 -8.00
C GLU A 173 7.05 4.60 -7.27
N GLU A 174 7.40 5.67 -7.99
CA GLU A 174 7.50 7.00 -7.42
C GLU A 174 6.14 7.52 -6.92
N VAL A 175 5.05 7.30 -7.68
CA VAL A 175 3.70 7.63 -7.21
C VAL A 175 3.37 6.91 -5.90
N LEU A 176 3.64 5.60 -5.80
CA LEU A 176 3.36 4.83 -4.59
C LEU A 176 4.14 5.35 -3.38
N VAL A 177 5.41 5.72 -3.58
CA VAL A 177 6.24 6.35 -2.54
C VAL A 177 5.61 7.67 -2.08
N ARG A 178 5.21 8.55 -3.01
CA ARG A 178 4.57 9.82 -2.65
C ARG A 178 3.22 9.63 -1.97
N VAL A 179 2.42 8.68 -2.43
CA VAL A 179 1.14 8.32 -1.79
C VAL A 179 1.38 7.88 -0.34
N SER A 180 2.34 6.97 -0.11
CA SER A 180 2.69 6.50 1.23
C SER A 180 3.03 7.66 2.16
N PHE A 181 3.93 8.55 1.73
CA PHE A 181 4.34 9.68 2.56
C PHE A 181 3.25 10.74 2.73
N TRP A 182 2.37 10.93 1.75
CA TRP A 182 1.23 11.84 1.87
C TRP A 182 0.26 11.38 2.96
N ILE A 183 -0.13 10.10 2.94
CA ILE A 183 -1.02 9.49 3.93
C ILE A 183 -0.36 9.48 5.32
N GLN A 184 0.92 9.11 5.39
CA GLN A 184 1.68 9.17 6.64
C GLN A 184 1.74 10.59 7.21
N SER A 185 2.04 11.58 6.37
CA SER A 185 2.12 12.99 6.79
C SER A 185 0.78 13.51 7.29
N ALA A 186 -0.31 13.14 6.62
CA ALA A 186 -1.66 13.49 7.06
C ALA A 186 -2.02 12.82 8.39
N ALA A 187 -1.71 11.53 8.57
CA ALA A 187 -1.94 10.82 9.81
C ALA A 187 -1.17 11.46 10.99
N GLN A 188 0.09 11.82 10.79
CA GLN A 188 0.95 12.43 11.80
C GLN A 188 0.44 13.78 12.33
N VAL A 189 -0.40 14.49 11.58
CA VAL A 189 -0.98 15.78 11.98
C VAL A 189 -2.49 15.70 12.22
N GLY A 190 -3.07 14.50 12.24
CA GLY A 190 -4.51 14.30 12.44
C GLY A 190 -5.39 14.76 11.29
N ALA A 191 -4.84 14.94 10.09
CA ALA A 191 -5.56 15.40 8.89
C ALA A 191 -6.07 14.24 8.00
N LEU A 192 -5.90 12.98 8.40
CA LEU A 192 -6.39 11.81 7.65
C LEU A 192 -7.87 11.52 8.00
N LYS A 193 -8.72 11.31 6.99
CA LYS A 193 -10.17 11.09 7.10
C LYS A 193 -10.63 9.65 6.93
#